data_AF-A0A8H4ZJT9-F1
#
_entry.id   AF-A0A8H4ZJT9-F1
#
_cell.length_a   1.000
_cell.length_b   1.000
_cell.length_c   1.000
_cell.angle_alpha   90.00
_cell.angle_beta   90.00
_cell.angle_gamma   90.00
#
_symmetry.space_group_name_H-M   'P 1'
#
loop_
_entity.id
_entity.type
_entity.pdbx_description
1 polymer ?
#
loop_
_entity_poly.entity_id
_entity_poly.type
_entity_poly.pdbx_seq_one_letter_code
_entity_poly.pdbx_strand_id
1 'polypeptide(L)'
;MVTMSWLLQLSTAITAAALLQSDKTRNEYVHVASFNTCQNQVIEAVERISDTKIQLEKLDNKDLYARATKHIDEGNWGRGYYELATATVYSDAPVTYFPDKAAHWMKVLGLVQDETFDEMITRVLKTV
;
A
#
# COMPACT_ATOMS: atom_id res chain seq x y z
N MET A 1 -7.99 5.08 -5.58
CA MET A 1 -7.18 5.37 -4.38
C MET A 1 -6.71 4.05 -3.80
N VAL A 2 -5.65 4.03 -2.99
CA VAL A 2 -5.08 2.85 -2.36
C VAL A 2 -4.74 3.18 -0.91
N THR A 3 -4.96 2.23 0.01
CA THR A 3 -4.46 2.30 1.38
C THR A 3 -3.00 1.86 1.43
N MET A 4 -2.13 2.68 2.01
CA MET A 4 -0.71 2.40 2.16
C MET A 4 -0.31 2.39 3.63
N SER A 5 0.57 1.47 4.01
CA SER A 5 1.14 1.39 5.36
C SER A 5 2.63 1.10 5.28
N TRP A 6 3.42 1.71 6.17
CA TRP A 6 4.86 1.41 6.26
C TRP A 6 5.13 0.28 7.25
N LEU A 7 6.30 -0.35 7.12
CA LEU A 7 6.65 -1.57 7.85
C LEU A 7 6.57 -1.40 9.37
N LEU A 8 7.06 -0.29 9.93
CA LEU A 8 7.00 -0.04 11.37
C LEU A 8 5.57 0.04 11.91
N GLN A 9 4.66 0.71 11.17
CA GLN A 9 3.24 0.77 11.55
C GLN A 9 2.62 -0.63 11.51
N LEU A 10 2.93 -1.42 10.47
CA LEU A 10 2.47 -2.80 10.35
C LEU A 10 2.98 -3.67 11.50
N SER A 11 4.25 -3.57 11.88
CA SER A 11 4.81 -4.30 13.02
C SER A 11 4.13 -3.93 14.33
N THR A 12 3.86 -2.64 14.55
CA THR A 12 3.13 -2.15 15.73
C THR A 12 1.71 -2.67 15.75
N ALA A 13 1.03 -2.65 14.60
CA ALA A 13 -0.33 -3.16 14.46
C ALA A 13 -0.41 -4.67 14.69
N ILE A 14 0.53 -5.45 14.15
CA ILE A 14 0.61 -6.90 14.38
C ILE A 14 0.80 -7.19 15.87
N THR A 15 1.70 -6.46 16.53
CA THR A 15 1.96 -6.61 17.97
C THR A 15 0.71 -6.28 18.78
N ALA A 16 0.08 -5.14 18.51
CA ALA A 16 -1.15 -4.72 19.18
C ALA A 16 -2.29 -5.73 18.95
N ALA A 17 -2.45 -6.20 17.72
CA ALA A 17 -3.53 -7.11 17.36
C ALA A 17 -3.34 -8.50 17.95
N ALA A 18 -2.15 -9.08 17.83
CA ALA A 18 -1.90 -10.47 18.22
C ALA A 18 -1.64 -10.64 19.73
N LEU A 19 -1.09 -9.62 20.40
CA LEU A 19 -0.64 -9.75 21.79
C LEU A 19 -1.45 -8.90 22.78
N LEU A 20 -1.83 -7.67 22.41
CA LEU A 20 -2.44 -6.72 23.36
C LEU A 20 -3.97 -6.69 23.27
N GLN A 21 -4.53 -6.94 22.09
CA GLN A 21 -5.97 -6.90 21.81
C GLN A 21 -6.45 -8.23 21.20
N SER A 22 -5.77 -9.34 21.51
CA SER A 22 -6.04 -10.67 20.95
C SER A 22 -7.50 -11.11 21.11
N ASP A 23 -8.11 -10.80 22.25
CA ASP A 23 -9.53 -11.10 22.51
C ASP A 23 -10.48 -10.36 21.55
N LYS A 24 -10.08 -9.19 21.05
CA LYS A 24 -10.88 -8.36 20.13
C LYS A 24 -10.59 -8.65 18.65
N THR A 25 -9.45 -9.25 18.34
CA THR A 25 -8.98 -9.48 16.95
C THR A 25 -9.06 -10.93 16.53
N ARG A 26 -9.35 -11.84 17.46
CA ARG A 26 -9.45 -13.27 17.19
C ARG A 26 -10.50 -13.55 16.11
N ASN A 27 -10.06 -14.26 15.06
CA ASN A 27 -10.88 -14.64 13.90
C ASN A 27 -11.41 -13.45 13.08
N GLU A 28 -10.78 -12.28 13.19
CA GLU A 28 -11.17 -11.08 12.46
C GLU A 28 -10.15 -10.69 11.39
N TYR A 29 -10.63 -10.04 10.32
CA TYR A 29 -9.75 -9.38 9.35
C TYR A 29 -9.42 -7.96 9.84
N VAL A 30 -8.24 -7.81 10.42
CA VAL A 30 -7.71 -6.52 10.86
C VAL A 30 -7.20 -5.72 9.66
N HIS A 31 -7.76 -4.54 9.45
CA HIS A 31 -7.37 -3.64 8.36
C HIS A 31 -6.56 -2.46 8.91
N VAL A 32 -5.41 -2.17 8.32
CA VAL A 32 -4.53 -1.09 8.78
C VAL A 32 -4.14 -0.23 7.60
N ALA A 33 -4.37 1.07 7.70
CA ALA A 33 -3.95 2.04 6.71
C ALA A 33 -3.26 3.19 7.44
N SER A 34 -2.11 3.60 6.93
CA SER A 34 -1.43 4.80 7.39
C SER A 34 -1.77 5.99 6.49
N PHE A 35 -1.88 5.77 5.18
CA PHE A 35 -2.34 6.80 4.24
C PHE A 35 -3.39 6.25 3.30
N ASN A 36 -4.29 7.14 2.89
CA ASN A 36 -5.22 6.92 1.79
C ASN A 36 -4.77 7.81 0.63
N THR A 37 -4.15 7.23 -0.40
CA THR A 37 -3.45 7.99 -1.46
C THR A 37 -3.74 7.44 -2.85
N CYS A 38 -3.12 7.99 -3.89
CA CYS A 38 -3.10 7.45 -5.24
C CYS A 38 -1.70 7.60 -5.86
N GLN A 39 -1.46 6.91 -6.98
CA GLN A 39 -0.15 6.94 -7.65
C GLN A 39 0.32 8.36 -7.97
N ASN A 40 -0.59 9.22 -8.45
CA ASN A 40 -0.26 10.60 -8.78
C ASN A 40 0.20 11.40 -7.55
N GLN A 41 -0.46 11.23 -6.40
CA GLN A 41 -0.08 11.90 -5.16
C GLN A 41 1.30 11.45 -4.67
N VAL A 42 1.64 10.16 -4.84
CA VAL A 42 2.99 9.64 -4.53
C VAL A 42 4.02 10.27 -5.46
N ILE A 43 3.75 10.30 -6.77
CA ILE A 43 4.66 10.88 -7.77
C ILE A 43 4.88 12.37 -7.48
N GLU A 44 3.81 13.14 -7.27
CA GLU A 44 3.88 14.57 -6.96
C GLU A 44 4.71 14.83 -5.70
N ALA A 45 4.55 14.02 -4.65
CA ALA A 45 5.35 14.16 -3.43
C ALA A 45 6.82 13.83 -3.67
N VAL A 46 7.12 12.76 -4.41
CA VAL A 46 8.50 12.39 -4.76
C VAL A 46 9.16 13.48 -5.58
N GLU A 47 8.51 13.98 -6.64
CA GLU A 47 9.07 15.05 -7.48
C GLU A 47 9.35 16.33 -6.68
N ARG A 48 8.40 16.71 -5.81
CA ARG A 48 8.51 17.92 -4.99
C ARG A 48 9.60 17.81 -3.93
N ILE A 49 9.75 16.66 -3.28
CA ILE A 49 10.73 16.45 -2.21
C ILE A 49 12.14 16.23 -2.76
N SER A 50 12.27 15.54 -3.90
CA SER A 50 13.55 15.23 -4.54
C SER A 50 14.04 16.31 -5.52
N ASP A 51 13.21 17.33 -5.80
CA ASP A 51 13.44 18.32 -6.86
C ASP A 51 13.79 17.69 -8.23
N THR A 52 13.24 16.50 -8.49
CA THR A 52 13.52 15.70 -9.69
C THR A 52 12.24 15.39 -10.43
N LYS A 53 12.19 15.70 -11.73
CA LYS A 53 11.06 15.36 -12.59
C LYS A 53 11.17 13.94 -13.13
N ILE A 54 10.07 13.20 -13.05
CA ILE A 54 9.99 11.80 -13.48
C ILE A 54 9.23 11.74 -14.80
N GLN A 55 9.86 11.19 -15.83
CA GLN A 55 9.15 10.89 -17.07
C GLN A 55 8.24 9.68 -16.86
N LEU A 56 6.96 9.84 -17.15
CA LEU A 56 5.95 8.81 -16.96
C LEU A 56 5.49 8.25 -18.31
N GLU A 57 5.42 6.93 -18.40
CA GLU A 57 4.71 6.23 -19.46
C GLU A 57 3.37 5.75 -18.91
N LYS A 58 2.27 6.09 -19.60
CA LYS A 58 0.94 5.62 -19.21
C LYS A 58 0.76 4.18 -19.69
N LEU A 59 0.36 3.32 -18.77
CA LEU A 59 -0.03 1.94 -19.04
C LEU A 59 -1.51 1.75 -18.69
N ASP A 60 -2.25 1.06 -19.57
CA ASP A 60 -3.61 0.65 -19.26
C ASP A 60 -3.59 -0.58 -18.34
N ASN A 61 -4.52 -0.62 -17.39
CA ASN A 61 -4.57 -1.70 -16.42
C ASN A 61 -4.94 -3.06 -17.06
N LYS A 62 -5.77 -3.05 -18.11
CA LYS A 62 -6.13 -4.27 -18.86
C LYS A 62 -4.92 -4.84 -19.58
N ASP A 63 -4.10 -3.98 -20.18
CA ASP A 63 -2.87 -4.38 -20.84
C ASP A 63 -1.87 -4.95 -19.84
N LEU A 64 -1.75 -4.33 -18.65
CA LEU A 64 -0.90 -4.83 -17.58
C LEU A 64 -1.36 -6.20 -17.07
N TYR A 65 -2.67 -6.39 -16.89
CA TYR A 65 -3.25 -7.67 -16.47
C TYR A 65 -3.05 -8.78 -17.52
N ALA A 66 -3.27 -8.47 -18.80
CA ALA A 66 -3.04 -9.40 -19.89
C ALA A 66 -1.56 -9.81 -19.99
N ARG A 67 -0.65 -8.83 -19.85
CA ARG A 67 0.80 -9.07 -19.82
C ARG A 67 1.22 -9.94 -18.64
N ALA A 68 0.66 -9.68 -17.45
CA ALA A 68 0.91 -10.46 -16.26
C ALA A 68 0.48 -11.92 -16.43
N THR A 69 -0.73 -12.14 -16.95
CA THR A 69 -1.28 -13.48 -17.21
C THR A 69 -0.40 -14.26 -18.18
N LYS A 70 0.01 -13.62 -19.29
CA LYS A 70 0.93 -14.23 -20.25
C LYS A 70 2.25 -14.65 -19.60
N HIS A 71 2.89 -13.78 -18.81
CA HIS A 71 4.14 -14.12 -18.14
C HIS A 71 3.98 -15.27 -17.14
N ILE A 72 2.85 -15.35 -16.43
CA ILE A 72 2.54 -16.46 -15.52
C ILE A 72 2.39 -17.77 -16.30
N ASP A 73 1.62 -17.77 -17.39
CA ASP A 73 1.38 -18.94 -18.23
C ASP A 73 2.69 -19.46 -18.87
N GLU A 74 3.63 -18.56 -19.16
CA GLU A 74 4.98 -18.89 -19.66
C GLU A 74 5.95 -19.35 -18.55
N GLY A 75 5.51 -19.41 -17.29
CA GLY A 75 6.35 -19.80 -16.15
C GLY A 75 7.28 -18.70 -15.63
N ASN A 76 7.18 -17.47 -16.15
CA ASN A 76 7.89 -16.29 -15.65
C ASN A 76 7.16 -15.68 -14.45
N TRP A 77 7.07 -16.47 -13.38
CA TRP A 77 6.35 -16.11 -12.16
C TRP A 77 6.88 -14.84 -11.49
N GLY A 78 8.21 -14.66 -11.47
CA GLY A 78 8.83 -13.50 -10.85
C GLY A 78 8.29 -12.20 -11.44
N ARG A 79 8.27 -12.08 -12.78
CA ARG A 79 7.75 -10.89 -13.45
C ARG A 79 6.22 -10.83 -13.43
N GLY A 80 5.57 -11.93 -13.80
CA GLY A 80 4.11 -11.97 -13.93
C GLY A 80 3.39 -11.68 -12.62
N TYR A 81 3.93 -12.13 -11.49
CA TYR A 81 3.38 -11.84 -10.17
C TYR A 81 3.40 -10.35 -9.83
N TYR A 82 4.52 -9.65 -10.03
CA TYR A 82 4.60 -8.21 -9.75
C TYR A 82 3.67 -7.39 -10.65
N GLU A 83 3.53 -7.78 -11.92
CA GLU A 83 2.61 -7.12 -12.85
C GLU A 83 1.15 -7.33 -12.43
N LEU A 84 0.78 -8.55 -12.02
CA LEU A 84 -0.56 -8.87 -11.54
C LEU A 84 -0.90 -8.14 -10.24
N ALA A 85 0.04 -8.12 -9.29
CA ALA A 85 -0.12 -7.40 -8.03
C ALA A 85 -0.29 -5.89 -8.29
N THR A 86 0.53 -5.32 -9.17
CA THR A 86 0.43 -3.91 -9.56
C THR A 86 -0.91 -3.60 -10.21
N ALA A 87 -1.35 -4.43 -11.16
CA ALA A 87 -2.63 -4.28 -11.83
C ALA A 87 -3.81 -4.30 -10.84
N THR A 88 -3.74 -5.20 -9.87
CA THR A 88 -4.75 -5.32 -8.81
C THR A 88 -4.73 -4.09 -7.90
N VAL A 89 -3.56 -3.68 -7.41
CA VAL A 89 -3.40 -2.55 -6.47
C VAL A 89 -3.97 -1.25 -7.05
N TYR A 90 -3.72 -0.98 -8.33
CA TYR A 90 -4.20 0.22 -9.02
C TYR A 90 -5.54 0.03 -9.75
N SER A 91 -6.27 -1.05 -9.45
CA SER A 91 -7.65 -1.25 -9.92
C SER A 91 -8.68 -0.70 -8.92
N ASP A 92 -9.97 -0.82 -9.29
CA ASP A 92 -11.11 -0.54 -8.41
C ASP A 92 -11.49 -1.72 -7.50
N ALA A 93 -10.59 -2.70 -7.32
CA ALA A 93 -10.87 -3.84 -6.46
C ALA A 93 -11.11 -3.39 -4.99
N PRO A 94 -12.16 -3.88 -4.31
CA PRO A 94 -12.53 -3.42 -2.97
C PRO A 94 -11.50 -3.78 -1.89
N VAL A 95 -10.49 -4.59 -2.23
CA VAL A 95 -9.41 -5.00 -1.34
C VAL A 95 -8.26 -3.99 -1.26
N THR A 96 -8.26 -2.94 -2.11
CA THR A 96 -7.15 -1.98 -2.19
C THR A 96 -7.45 -0.66 -1.48
N TYR A 97 -8.72 -0.37 -1.20
CA TYR A 97 -9.16 0.86 -0.56
C TYR A 97 -10.27 0.61 0.46
N PHE A 98 -9.94 0.73 1.75
CA PHE A 98 -10.81 0.38 2.88
C PHE A 98 -10.72 1.37 4.05
N PRO A 99 -10.88 2.69 3.82
CA PRO A 99 -10.62 3.73 4.81
C PRO A 99 -11.42 3.55 6.10
N ASP A 100 -12.70 3.21 6.01
CA ASP A 100 -13.58 3.06 7.17
C ASP A 100 -13.19 1.86 8.05
N LYS A 101 -12.84 0.73 7.41
CA LYS A 101 -12.36 -0.47 8.11
C LYS A 101 -11.03 -0.19 8.80
N ALA A 102 -10.12 0.52 8.12
CA ALA A 102 -8.85 0.91 8.71
C ALA A 102 -9.02 1.87 9.90
N ALA A 103 -9.89 2.89 9.77
CA ALA A 103 -10.17 3.82 10.86
C ALA A 103 -10.73 3.12 12.10
N HIS A 104 -11.65 2.16 11.89
CA HIS A 104 -12.18 1.31 12.96
C HIS A 104 -11.07 0.55 13.69
N TRP A 105 -10.24 -0.19 12.95
CA TRP A 105 -9.21 -1.03 13.54
C TRP A 105 -8.06 -0.23 14.16
N MET A 106 -7.65 0.88 13.56
CA MET A 106 -6.69 1.81 14.16
C MET A 106 -7.16 2.26 15.55
N LYS A 107 -8.46 2.59 15.70
CA LYS A 107 -9.05 2.93 17.00
C LYS A 107 -9.07 1.74 17.97
N VAL A 108 -9.49 0.55 17.53
CA VAL A 108 -9.54 -0.66 18.38
C VAL A 108 -8.16 -1.02 18.92
N LEU A 109 -7.14 -0.88 18.07
CA LEU A 109 -5.75 -1.20 18.40
C LEU A 109 -5.01 -0.08 19.14
N GLY A 110 -5.62 1.10 19.28
CA GLY A 110 -4.98 2.27 19.89
C GLY A 110 -3.79 2.79 19.08
N LEU A 111 -3.80 2.59 17.76
CA LEU A 111 -2.74 3.03 16.87
C LEU A 111 -2.94 4.49 16.52
N VAL A 112 -1.87 5.26 16.59
CA VAL A 112 -1.83 6.67 16.16
C VAL A 112 -0.96 6.76 14.91
N GLN A 113 -1.35 7.67 14.02
CA GLN A 113 -0.54 8.04 12.87
C GLN A 113 0.31 9.25 13.25
N ASP A 114 1.58 8.99 13.56
CA ASP A 114 2.51 10.03 14.04
C ASP A 114 3.42 10.58 12.93
N GLU A 115 3.47 9.94 11.76
CA GLU A 115 4.28 10.35 10.61
C GLU A 115 3.39 10.90 9.49
N THR A 116 3.74 12.07 8.98
CA THR A 116 3.12 12.68 7.79
C THR A 116 3.57 11.99 6.51
N PHE A 117 2.79 12.15 5.43
CA PHE A 117 3.13 11.55 4.14
C PHE A 117 4.49 12.02 3.62
N ASP A 118 4.78 13.31 3.76
CA ASP A 118 6.04 13.91 3.30
C ASP A 118 7.24 13.43 4.12
N GLU A 119 7.10 13.26 5.45
CA GLU A 119 8.15 12.70 6.29
C GLU A 119 8.48 11.26 5.88
N MET A 120 7.46 10.46 5.62
CA MET A 120 7.62 9.08 5.14
C MET A 120 8.35 9.03 3.80
N ILE A 121 7.93 9.83 2.81
CA ILE A 121 8.61 9.90 1.50
C ILE A 121 10.06 10.38 1.66
N THR A 122 10.29 11.42 2.45
CA THR A 122 11.64 11.95 2.74
C THR A 122 12.54 10.88 3.34
N ARG A 123 12.02 10.09 4.29
CA ARG A 123 12.76 9.00 4.93
C ARG A 123 13.13 7.90 3.95
N VAL A 124 12.21 7.48 3.08
CA VAL A 124 12.49 6.47 2.04
C VAL A 124 13.53 6.97 1.04
N LEU A 125 13.44 8.22 0.59
CA LEU A 125 14.41 8.80 -0.34
C LEU A 125 15.83 8.90 0.24
N LYS A 126 15.99 8.91 1.57
CA LYS A 126 17.31 8.87 2.22
C LYS A 126 17.93 7.46 2.28
N THR A 127 17.16 6.42 1.98
CA THR A 127 17.63 5.02 2.03
C THR A 127 18.08 4.48 0.68
N VAL A 128 17.86 5.23 -0.40
CA VAL A 128 18.22 4.89 -1.78
C VAL A 128 19.46 5.64 -2.26
#